data_AF-A0A514BZF9-F1
#
_entry.id   AF-A0A514BZF9-F1
#
_cell.length_a   1.000
_cell.length_b   1.000
_cell.length_c   1.000
_cell.angle_alpha   90.00
_cell.angle_beta   90.00
_cell.angle_gamma   90.00
#
_symmetry.space_group_name_H-M   'P 1'
#
loop_
_entity.id
_entity.type
_entity.pdbx_description
1 polymer ?
#
loop_
_entity_poly.entity_id
_entity_poly.type
_entity_poly.pdbx_seq_one_letter_code
_entity_poly.pdbx_strand_id
1 'polypeptide(L)'
;MRALIAVLAVATAMPVISIPTISDAQVLTGRNSARGASRPRRVQPPRLTPAEQQQLWDAQDTVADLNAQIEAIQEQGAAAGGLSAAQRAEIAGHTTRRNEAQATVDRLVAKRGA
;
A
#
# COMPACT_ATOMS: atom_id res chain seq x y z
N MET A 1 37.40 13.11 12.59
CA MET A 1 36.38 12.52 13.50
C MET A 1 35.35 13.56 13.86
N ARG A 2 34.09 13.36 13.47
CA ARG A 2 32.88 13.94 14.07
C ARG A 2 31.69 13.28 13.38
N ALA A 3 31.22 12.19 14.00
CA ALA A 3 30.02 11.48 13.60
C ALA A 3 28.80 12.31 14.00
N LEU A 4 27.87 12.53 13.07
CA LEU A 4 26.53 12.98 13.38
C LEU A 4 25.57 11.93 12.83
N ILE A 5 25.18 11.04 13.74
CA ILE A 5 24.19 10.00 13.55
C ILE A 5 22.83 10.68 13.69
N ALA A 6 22.07 10.78 12.60
CA ALA A 6 20.66 11.12 12.66
C ALA A 6 19.84 9.81 12.72
N VAL A 7 19.55 9.33 13.93
CA VAL A 7 18.53 8.29 14.13
C VAL A 7 17.17 8.96 13.96
N LEU A 8 16.51 8.70 12.85
CA LEU A 8 15.11 9.07 12.67
C LEU A 8 14.24 7.97 13.28
N ALA A 9 13.80 8.21 14.51
CA ALA A 9 12.82 7.38 15.21
C ALA A 9 11.43 7.61 14.57
N VAL A 10 10.97 6.66 13.76
CA VAL A 10 9.57 6.63 13.29
C VAL A 10 8.73 6.01 14.39
N ALA A 11 8.30 6.84 15.34
CA ALA A 11 7.34 6.49 16.36
C ALA A 11 5.91 6.73 15.84
N THR A 12 5.16 5.63 15.78
CA THR A 12 3.72 5.51 16.10
C THR A 12 2.71 6.39 15.35
N ALA A 13 2.01 5.76 14.40
CA ALA A 13 0.59 6.06 14.14
C ALA A 13 -0.10 4.81 13.58
N MET A 14 -0.28 3.78 14.40
CA MET A 14 -1.30 2.78 14.09
C MET A 14 -2.66 3.37 14.48
N PRO A 15 -3.62 3.53 13.55
CA PRO A 15 -4.95 3.97 13.91
C PRO A 15 -5.62 2.86 14.72
N VAL A 16 -5.82 3.12 16.02
CA VAL A 16 -6.69 2.31 16.86
C VAL A 16 -8.11 2.63 16.44
N ILE A 17 -8.63 1.88 15.47
CA ILE A 17 -10.04 1.95 15.09
C ILE A 17 -10.83 1.37 16.27
N SER A 18 -11.42 2.25 17.08
CA SER A 18 -12.37 1.88 18.11
C SER A 18 -13.63 1.37 17.41
N ILE A 19 -13.84 0.06 17.44
CA ILE A 19 -15.08 -0.55 16.96
C ILE A 19 -16.12 -0.30 18.06
N PRO A 20 -17.21 0.44 17.81
CA PRO A 20 -18.31 0.50 18.76
C PRO A 20 -18.92 -0.89 18.87
N THR A 21 -18.69 -1.54 20.01
CA THR A 21 -19.41 -2.75 20.40
C THR A 21 -20.85 -2.34 20.70
N ILE A 22 -21.73 -2.44 19.71
CA ILE A 22 -23.17 -2.44 19.94
C ILE A 22 -23.48 -3.78 20.63
N SER A 23 -23.45 -3.76 21.95
CA SER A 23 -24.01 -4.80 22.80
C SER A 23 -25.51 -4.53 22.93
N ASP A 24 -26.29 -4.99 21.96
CA ASP A 24 -27.71 -5.23 22.20
C ASP A 24 -27.89 -6.69 22.60
N ALA A 25 -28.06 -6.89 23.90
CA ALA A 25 -28.48 -8.14 24.48
C ALA A 25 -29.93 -8.42 24.06
N GLN A 26 -30.14 -8.96 22.87
CA GLN A 26 -31.43 -9.54 22.50
C GLN A 26 -31.43 -11.03 22.82
N VAL A 27 -31.71 -11.34 24.09
CA VAL A 27 -32.20 -12.66 24.49
C VAL A 27 -33.70 -12.55 24.71
N LEU A 28 -34.39 -13.60 24.27
CA LEU A 28 -35.77 -13.97 24.57
C LEU A 28 -36.86 -13.32 23.70
N THR A 29 -37.29 -14.04 22.67
CA THR A 29 -38.58 -14.77 22.61
C THR A 29 -38.90 -15.14 21.16
N GLY A 30 -39.33 -16.38 20.92
CA GLY A 30 -39.79 -16.78 19.59
C GLY A 30 -39.46 -18.21 19.20
N ARG A 31 -40.04 -19.17 19.92
CA ARG A 31 -40.15 -20.56 19.47
C ARG A 31 -41.03 -20.57 18.21
N ASN A 32 -40.62 -21.35 17.21
CA ASN A 32 -41.30 -21.67 15.94
C ASN A 32 -41.27 -20.62 14.81
N SER A 33 -40.35 -20.80 13.87
CA SER A 33 -40.72 -20.94 12.45
C SER A 33 -39.53 -21.34 11.58
N ALA A 34 -39.73 -22.42 10.82
CA ALA A 34 -39.18 -22.69 9.50
C ALA A 34 -37.66 -22.95 9.32
N ARG A 35 -37.39 -24.22 9.00
CA ARG A 35 -36.35 -24.74 8.11
C ARG A 35 -35.72 -23.69 7.19
N GLY A 36 -34.39 -23.69 7.16
CA GLY A 36 -33.62 -23.10 6.07
C GLY A 36 -33.09 -21.71 6.35
N ALA A 37 -32.36 -21.52 7.46
CA ALA A 37 -31.34 -20.49 7.48
C ALA A 37 -30.27 -20.88 6.46
N SER A 38 -30.47 -20.49 5.19
CA SER A 38 -29.41 -20.38 4.21
C SER A 38 -28.39 -19.44 4.83
N ARG A 39 -27.39 -20.04 5.49
CA ARG A 39 -26.24 -19.34 6.04
C ARG A 39 -25.75 -18.39 4.96
N PRO A 40 -25.62 -17.07 5.23
CA PRO A 40 -25.09 -16.16 4.23
C PRO A 40 -23.76 -16.72 3.77
N ARG A 41 -23.68 -17.06 2.48
CA ARG A 41 -22.45 -17.55 1.85
C ARG A 41 -21.42 -16.48 2.17
N ARG A 42 -20.46 -16.79 3.04
CA ARG A 42 -19.36 -15.85 3.34
C ARG A 42 -18.77 -15.51 1.98
N VAL A 43 -18.99 -14.28 1.53
CA VAL A 43 -18.41 -13.77 0.28
C VAL A 43 -16.93 -13.89 0.52
N GLN A 44 -16.32 -14.88 -0.12
CA GLN A 44 -14.91 -15.12 0.10
C GLN A 44 -14.18 -13.94 -0.52
N PRO A 45 -13.31 -13.27 0.24
CA PRO A 45 -12.52 -12.15 -0.27
C PRO A 45 -11.86 -12.54 -1.61
N PRO A 46 -11.98 -11.70 -2.66
CA PRO A 46 -11.46 -12.03 -3.98
C PRO A 46 -9.93 -12.18 -3.91
N ARG A 47 -9.46 -13.43 -3.98
CA ARG A 47 -8.02 -13.72 -3.99
C ARG A 47 -7.37 -13.20 -5.28
N LEU A 48 -6.09 -12.85 -5.19
CA LEU A 48 -5.28 -12.56 -6.37
C LEU A 48 -5.17 -13.81 -7.24
N THR A 49 -5.37 -13.64 -8.54
CA THR A 49 -5.00 -14.66 -9.53
C THR A 49 -3.47 -14.73 -9.68
N PRO A 50 -2.90 -15.81 -10.23
CA PRO A 50 -1.46 -15.88 -10.47
C PRO A 50 -0.92 -14.73 -11.33
N ALA A 51 -1.67 -14.30 -12.35
CA ALA A 51 -1.30 -13.17 -13.20
C ALA A 51 -1.28 -11.85 -12.41
N GLU A 52 -2.25 -11.63 -11.54
CA GLU A 52 -2.27 -10.44 -10.66
C GLU A 52 -1.18 -10.49 -9.59
N GLN A 53 -0.81 -11.68 -9.11
CA GLN A 53 0.31 -11.84 -8.20
C GLN A 53 1.63 -11.51 -8.88
N GLN A 54 1.84 -11.95 -10.11
CA GLN A 54 3.01 -11.56 -10.90
C GLN A 54 3.02 -10.04 -11.13
N GLN A 55 1.89 -9.47 -11.53
CA GLN A 55 1.77 -8.03 -11.74
C GLN A 55 2.10 -7.22 -10.47
N LEU A 56 1.74 -7.73 -9.29
CA LEU A 56 2.10 -7.11 -8.02
C LEU A 56 3.62 -7.10 -7.81
N TRP A 57 4.30 -8.20 -8.08
CA TRP A 57 5.76 -8.29 -7.97
C TRP A 57 6.45 -7.38 -8.98
N ASP A 58 6.04 -7.42 -10.25
CA ASP A 58 6.60 -6.56 -11.31
C ASP A 58 6.43 -5.07 -10.97
N ALA A 59 5.27 -4.69 -10.43
CA ALA A 59 5.01 -3.31 -10.02
C ALA A 59 5.87 -2.89 -8.81
N GLN A 60 6.13 -3.79 -7.86
CA GLN A 60 7.02 -3.53 -6.72
C GLN A 60 8.46 -3.34 -7.17
N ASP A 61 8.95 -4.21 -8.07
CA ASP A 61 10.29 -4.11 -8.65
C ASP A 61 10.42 -2.79 -9.43
N THR A 62 9.41 -2.43 -10.23
CA THR A 62 9.39 -1.16 -10.96
C THR A 62 9.47 0.06 -10.02
N VAL A 63 8.76 0.04 -8.89
CA VAL A 63 8.84 1.12 -7.89
C VAL A 63 10.25 1.21 -7.30
N ALA A 64 10.85 0.07 -6.95
CA ALA A 64 12.21 0.02 -6.41
C ALA A 64 13.24 0.57 -7.42
N ASP A 65 13.18 0.10 -8.66
CA ASP A 65 14.09 0.53 -9.73
C ASP A 65 13.98 2.03 -10.04
N LEU A 66 12.75 2.55 -10.11
CA LEU A 66 12.53 3.98 -10.36
C LEU A 66 12.99 4.85 -9.18
N ASN A 67 12.84 4.37 -7.94
CA ASN A 67 13.37 5.07 -6.77
C ASN A 67 14.90 5.14 -6.83
N ALA A 68 15.57 4.03 -7.15
CA ALA A 68 17.02 3.99 -7.30
C ALA A 68 17.53 4.92 -8.41
N GLN A 69 16.83 4.98 -9.55
CA GLN A 69 17.15 5.91 -10.64
C GLN A 69 16.98 7.37 -10.23
N ILE A 70 15.89 7.69 -9.52
CA ILE A 70 15.66 9.06 -9.01
C ILE A 70 16.78 9.46 -8.03
N GLU A 71 17.14 8.57 -7.12
CA GLU A 71 18.23 8.81 -6.16
C GLU A 71 19.56 9.03 -6.88
N ALA A 72 19.91 8.17 -7.84
CA ALA A 72 21.14 8.33 -8.63
C ALA A 72 21.20 9.69 -9.36
N ILE A 73 20.09 10.16 -9.94
CA ILE A 73 20.05 11.49 -10.60
C ILE A 73 20.21 12.61 -9.57
N GLN A 74 19.60 12.47 -8.39
CA GLN A 74 19.74 13.45 -7.29
C GLN A 74 21.19 13.53 -6.78
N GLU A 75 21.86 12.39 -6.61
CA GLU A 75 23.28 12.32 -6.22
C GLU A 75 24.19 12.96 -7.28
N GLN A 76 23.94 12.70 -8.56
CA GLN A 76 24.65 13.35 -9.66
C GLN A 76 24.45 14.87 -9.62
N GLY A 77 23.22 15.33 -9.36
CA GLY A 77 22.92 16.75 -9.19
C GLY A 77 23.66 17.36 -8.00
N ALA A 78 23.70 16.67 -6.86
CA ALA A 78 24.43 17.14 -5.68
C ALA A 78 25.94 17.24 -5.94
N ALA A 79 26.53 16.26 -6.61
CA ALA A 79 27.94 16.27 -7.01
C ALA A 79 28.28 17.38 -8.01
N ALA A 80 27.32 17.75 -8.86
CA ALA A 80 27.47 18.84 -9.84
C ALA A 80 27.11 20.24 -9.28
N GLY A 81 26.71 20.35 -8.01
CA GLY A 81 26.31 21.62 -7.38
C GLY A 81 24.86 22.05 -7.67
N GLY A 82 24.04 21.17 -8.25
CA GLY A 82 22.62 21.38 -8.50
C GLY A 82 22.08 20.51 -9.64
N LEU A 83 20.76 20.31 -9.68
CA LEU A 83 20.09 19.58 -10.76
C LEU A 83 19.87 20.46 -12.00
N SER A 84 20.34 19.97 -13.15
CA SER A 84 20.03 20.57 -14.46
C SER A 84 18.53 20.50 -14.78
N ALA A 85 18.07 21.29 -15.75
CA ALA A 85 16.67 21.25 -16.20
C ALA A 85 16.29 19.88 -16.79
N ALA A 86 17.20 19.24 -17.52
CA ALA A 86 16.99 17.91 -18.08
C ALA A 86 16.83 16.85 -16.98
N GLN A 87 17.72 16.85 -15.97
CA GLN A 87 17.63 15.94 -14.83
C GLN A 87 16.33 16.15 -14.02
N ARG A 88 15.88 17.40 -13.86
CA ARG A 88 14.58 17.69 -13.21
C ARG A 88 13.40 17.12 -14.00
N ALA A 89 13.41 17.26 -15.32
CA ALA A 89 12.37 16.67 -16.18
C ALA A 89 12.39 15.15 -16.12
N GLU A 90 13.58 14.55 -16.07
CA GLU A 90 13.75 13.11 -15.94
C GLU A 90 13.23 12.59 -14.58
N ILE A 91 13.58 13.24 -13.48
CA ILE A 91 13.03 12.92 -12.14
C ILE A 91 11.50 13.01 -12.14
N ALA A 92 10.91 14.03 -12.79
CA ALA A 92 9.46 14.17 -12.89
C ALA A 92 8.84 13.02 -13.69
N GLY A 93 9.49 12.61 -14.79
CA GLY A 93 9.07 11.45 -15.59
C GLY A 93 9.12 10.14 -14.80
N HIS A 94 10.23 9.87 -14.12
CA HIS A 94 10.38 8.68 -13.27
C HIS A 94 9.39 8.69 -12.11
N THR A 95 9.16 9.86 -11.49
CA THR A 95 8.19 10.02 -10.42
C THR A 95 6.77 9.69 -10.87
N THR A 96 6.39 10.13 -12.07
CA THR A 96 5.06 9.84 -12.64
C THR A 96 4.88 8.34 -12.82
N ARG A 97 5.84 7.65 -13.46
CA ARG A 97 5.80 6.20 -13.65
C ARG A 97 5.79 5.42 -12.33
N ARG A 98 6.54 5.89 -11.34
CA ARG A 98 6.60 5.30 -9.99
C ARG A 98 5.25 5.42 -9.28
N ASN A 99 4.55 6.54 -9.45
CA ASN A 99 3.20 6.71 -8.91
C ASN A 99 2.17 5.80 -9.61
N GLU A 100 2.28 5.60 -10.92
CA GLU A 100 1.43 4.66 -11.67
C GLU A 100 1.63 3.21 -11.22
N ALA A 101 2.90 2.80 -11.05
CA ALA A 101 3.25 1.49 -10.50
C ALA A 101 2.74 1.32 -9.06
N GLN A 102 2.89 2.35 -8.22
CA GLN A 102 2.38 2.36 -6.85
C GLN A 102 0.85 2.22 -6.81
N ALA A 103 0.12 2.90 -7.68
CA ALA A 103 -1.34 2.76 -7.77
C ALA A 103 -1.75 1.32 -8.13
N THR A 104 -0.94 0.61 -8.92
CA THR A 104 -1.15 -0.83 -9.19
C THR A 104 -0.90 -1.68 -7.96
N VAL A 105 0.18 -1.42 -7.22
CA VAL A 105 0.46 -2.09 -5.94
C VAL A 105 -0.71 -1.88 -4.98
N ASP A 106 -1.15 -0.64 -4.77
CA ASP A 106 -2.20 -0.30 -3.81
C ASP A 106 -3.53 -0.99 -4.15
N ARG A 107 -3.91 -0.99 -5.43
CA ARG A 107 -5.11 -1.68 -5.92
C ARG A 107 -5.06 -3.19 -5.67
N LEU A 108 -3.94 -3.84 -5.97
CA LEU A 108 -3.80 -5.29 -5.82
C LEU A 108 -3.65 -5.71 -4.35
N VAL A 109 -2.99 -4.89 -3.53
CA VAL A 109 -2.91 -5.08 -2.07
C VAL A 109 -4.29 -4.91 -1.44
N ALA A 110 -5.06 -3.90 -1.85
CA ALA A 110 -6.43 -3.70 -1.39
C ALA A 110 -7.32 -4.90 -1.76
N LYS A 111 -7.21 -5.41 -3.00
CA LYS A 111 -7.93 -6.62 -3.42
C LYS A 111 -7.57 -7.84 -2.55
N ARG A 112 -6.30 -8.01 -2.19
CA ARG A 112 -5.84 -9.12 -1.34
C ARG A 112 -6.37 -9.04 0.09
N GLY A 113 -6.60 -7.83 0.61
CA GLY A 113 -7.06 -7.58 1.98
C GLY A 113 -8.57 -7.45 2.16
N ALA A 114 -9.32 -7.24 1.07
CA ALA A 114 -10.78 -7.13 1.02
C ALA A 114 -11.43 -8.51 0.92
#